data_AF-A0A7V3I3Y1-F1
#
_entry.id   AF-A0A7V3I3Y1-F1
#
_cell.length_a   1.000
_cell.length_b   1.000
_cell.length_c   1.000
_cell.angle_alpha   90.00
_cell.angle_beta   90.00
_cell.angle_gamma   90.00
#
_symmetry.space_group_name_H-M   'P 1'
#
loop_
_entity.id
_entity.type
_entity.pdbx_description
1 polymer ?
#
loop_
_entity_poly.entity_id
_entity_poly.type
_entity_poly.pdbx_seq_one_letter_code
_entity_poly.pdbx_strand_id
1 'polypeptide(L)'
;MANVAEGYARNYLFPRKMAVPADAGTLKQIETKKKITELKLEHQIAEAKEIAERLKGTSVTVKGKTGAGTTKLYGSITHQDIADALLKQHHIKVDKRSIHVSEPIKSTGTHEASIRLHHDVSVTITVEVVAE
;
A
#
# COMPACT_ATOMS: atom_id res chain seq x y z
N MET A 1 -10.87 -3.67 27.87
CA MET A 1 -10.55 -4.15 29.23
C MET A 1 -11.73 -4.99 29.67
N ALA A 2 -11.51 -6.18 30.18
CA ALA A 2 -12.58 -7.08 30.58
C ALA A 2 -12.41 -7.43 32.06
N ASN A 3 -13.50 -7.40 32.82
CA ASN A 3 -13.48 -7.81 34.21
C ASN A 3 -13.74 -9.32 34.27
N VAL A 4 -12.86 -10.07 34.93
CA VAL A 4 -12.89 -11.54 34.99
C VAL A 4 -12.74 -12.01 36.43
N ALA A 5 -13.27 -13.20 36.73
CA ALA A 5 -13.11 -13.80 38.05
C ALA A 5 -11.62 -14.00 38.39
N GLU A 6 -11.24 -13.72 39.64
CA GLU A 6 -9.84 -13.73 40.08
C GLU A 6 -9.17 -15.11 39.89
N GLY A 7 -9.91 -16.19 40.20
CA GLY A 7 -9.43 -17.56 40.01
C GLY A 7 -9.19 -17.91 38.54
N TYR A 8 -9.99 -17.37 37.62
CA TYR A 8 -9.82 -17.57 36.18
C TYR A 8 -8.60 -16.79 35.65
N ALA A 9 -8.39 -15.56 36.12
CA ALA A 9 -7.19 -14.78 35.79
C ALA A 9 -5.91 -15.48 36.25
N ARG A 10 -5.87 -15.93 37.52
CA ARG A 10 -4.68 -16.49 38.16
C ARG A 10 -4.32 -17.90 37.66
N ASN A 11 -5.32 -18.77 37.48
CA ASN A 11 -5.09 -20.18 37.18
C ASN A 11 -5.10 -20.50 35.69
N TYR A 12 -5.73 -19.65 34.85
CA TYR A 12 -5.90 -19.94 33.43
C TYR A 12 -5.26 -18.86 32.53
N LEU A 13 -5.57 -17.57 32.74
CA LEU A 13 -5.14 -16.51 31.82
C LEU A 13 -3.66 -16.12 31.98
N PHE A 14 -3.16 -15.94 33.20
CA PHE A 14 -1.75 -15.56 33.43
C PHE A 14 -0.75 -16.66 33.05
N PRO A 15 -0.94 -17.95 33.43
CA PRO A 15 0.01 -19.01 33.06
C PRO A 15 0.09 -19.21 31.55
N ARG A 16 -1.01 -18.95 30.82
CA ARG A 16 -1.09 -19.04 29.35
C ARG A 16 -0.69 -17.74 28.64
N LYS A 17 -0.29 -16.69 29.37
CA LYS A 17 0.07 -15.37 28.84
C LYS A 17 -1.03 -14.71 28.00
N MET A 18 -2.29 -15.04 28.29
CA MET A 18 -3.47 -14.51 27.59
C MET A 18 -3.96 -13.19 28.20
N ALA A 19 -3.51 -12.85 29.41
CA ALA A 19 -3.83 -11.59 30.09
C ALA A 19 -2.64 -11.07 30.88
N VAL A 20 -2.69 -9.78 31.21
CA VAL A 20 -1.75 -9.09 32.11
C VAL A 20 -2.55 -8.41 33.22
N PRO A 21 -2.00 -8.27 34.43
CA PRO A 21 -2.66 -7.55 35.51
C PRO A 21 -2.94 -6.10 35.11
N ALA A 22 -4.10 -5.61 35.49
CA ALA A 22 -4.53 -4.23 35.28
C ALA A 22 -3.98 -3.29 36.35
N ASP A 23 -2.68 -3.34 36.62
CA ASP A 23 -2.04 -2.42 37.55
C ASP A 23 -1.79 -1.04 36.89
N ALA A 24 -1.57 -0.01 37.72
CA ALA A 24 -1.37 1.35 37.21
C ALA A 24 -0.14 1.46 36.29
N GLY A 25 0.88 0.62 36.48
CA GLY A 25 2.08 0.56 35.65
C GLY A 25 1.79 -0.01 34.26
N THR A 26 1.12 -1.16 34.19
CA THR A 26 0.74 -1.85 32.96
C THR A 26 -0.29 -1.06 32.17
N LEU A 27 -1.24 -0.40 32.86
CA LEU A 27 -2.18 0.52 32.22
C LEU A 27 -1.44 1.68 31.53
N LYS A 28 -0.51 2.35 32.22
CA LYS A 28 0.33 3.39 31.61
C LYS A 28 1.17 2.86 30.45
N GLN A 29 1.72 1.65 30.56
CA GLN A 29 2.47 1.04 29.46
C GLN A 29 1.59 0.75 28.23
N ILE A 30 0.37 0.26 28.44
CA ILE A 30 -0.60 0.02 27.37
C ILE A 30 -0.98 1.36 26.71
N GLU A 31 -1.24 2.40 27.49
CA GLU A 31 -1.54 3.74 26.96
C GLU A 31 -0.39 4.32 26.14
N THR A 32 0.84 4.25 26.64
CA THR A 32 2.02 4.72 25.91
C THR A 32 2.23 3.92 24.63
N LYS A 33 2.07 2.59 24.68
CA LYS A 33 2.13 1.75 23.47
C LYS A 33 1.07 2.13 22.47
N LYS A 34 -0.18 2.34 22.90
CA LYS A 34 -1.28 2.80 22.04
C LYS A 34 -0.95 4.12 21.37
N LYS A 35 -0.50 5.13 22.14
CA LYS A 35 -0.11 6.44 21.60
C LYS A 35 1.02 6.32 20.58
N ILE A 36 2.04 5.50 20.85
CA ILE A 36 3.14 5.27 19.90
C ILE A 36 2.61 4.61 18.62
N THR A 37 1.74 3.62 18.73
CA THR A 37 1.13 2.95 17.57
C THR A 37 0.27 3.92 16.76
N GLU A 38 -0.52 4.75 17.43
CA GLU A 38 -1.38 5.76 16.81
C GLU A 38 -0.55 6.81 16.06
N LEU A 39 0.47 7.38 16.70
CA LEU A 39 1.40 8.33 16.07
C LEU A 39 2.12 7.72 14.85
N LYS A 40 2.53 6.45 14.94
CA LYS A 40 3.14 5.75 13.79
C LYS A 40 2.15 5.57 12.64
N LEU A 41 0.90 5.26 12.95
CA LEU A 41 -0.15 5.08 11.96
C LEU A 41 -0.46 6.42 11.28
N GLU A 42 -0.59 7.50 12.06
CA GLU A 42 -0.77 8.86 11.54
C GLU A 42 0.38 9.27 10.61
N HIS A 43 1.63 8.99 11.00
CA HIS A 43 2.80 9.29 10.18
C HIS A 43 2.78 8.51 8.85
N GLN A 44 2.45 7.21 8.89
CA GLN A 44 2.33 6.38 7.68
C GLN A 44 1.23 6.88 6.75
N ILE A 45 0.08 7.30 7.31
CA ILE A 45 -1.00 7.89 6.51
C ILE A 45 -0.55 9.23 5.90
N ALA A 46 0.15 10.06 6.66
CA ALA A 46 0.67 11.34 6.16
C ALA A 46 1.64 11.13 5.00
N GLU A 47 2.65 10.26 5.16
CA GLU A 47 3.58 9.88 4.09
C GLU A 47 2.85 9.32 2.86
N ALA A 48 1.87 8.43 3.06
CA ALA A 48 1.07 7.88 1.97
C ALA A 48 0.27 8.96 1.24
N LYS A 49 -0.28 9.95 1.95
CA LYS A 49 -0.99 11.09 1.36
C LYS A 49 -0.06 12.01 0.57
N GLU A 50 1.15 12.27 1.06
CA GLU A 50 2.14 13.06 0.34
C GLU A 50 2.54 12.37 -0.98
N ILE A 51 2.81 11.07 -0.93
CA ILE A 51 3.11 10.29 -2.13
C ILE A 51 1.91 10.25 -3.07
N ALA A 52 0.69 10.12 -2.53
CA ALA A 52 -0.54 10.16 -3.29
C ALA A 52 -0.70 11.48 -4.07
N GLU A 53 -0.52 12.62 -3.42
CA GLU A 53 -0.59 13.94 -4.07
C GLU A 53 0.48 14.10 -5.16
N ARG A 54 1.69 13.53 -4.96
CA ARG A 54 2.74 13.52 -6.01
C ARG A 54 2.42 12.62 -7.20
N LEU A 55 1.65 11.56 -6.99
CA LEU A 55 1.23 10.64 -8.06
C LEU A 55 -0.02 11.15 -8.78
N LYS A 56 -0.82 12.00 -8.14
CA LYS A 56 -2.09 12.49 -8.67
C LYS A 56 -1.84 13.39 -9.89
N GLY A 57 -2.43 13.01 -11.02
CA GLY A 57 -2.26 13.73 -12.30
C GLY A 57 -0.94 13.43 -13.02
N THR A 58 -0.13 12.52 -12.49
CA THR A 58 1.12 12.09 -13.13
C THR A 58 0.82 11.08 -14.23
N SER A 59 1.39 11.31 -15.41
CA SER A 59 1.43 10.32 -16.50
C SER A 59 2.75 9.56 -16.47
N VAL A 60 2.67 8.26 -16.74
CA VAL A 60 3.84 7.37 -16.79
C VAL A 60 3.90 6.75 -18.17
N THR A 61 5.00 6.99 -18.87
CA THR A 61 5.18 6.44 -20.22
C THR A 61 5.88 5.09 -20.14
N VAL A 62 5.25 4.02 -20.60
CA VAL A 62 5.83 2.68 -20.67
C VAL A 62 6.07 2.30 -22.13
N LYS A 63 7.30 1.89 -22.45
CA LYS A 63 7.65 1.43 -23.80
C LYS A 63 7.36 -0.07 -23.92
N GLY A 64 6.65 -0.46 -24.98
CA GLY A 64 6.31 -1.86 -25.24
C GLY A 64 6.55 -2.24 -26.70
N LYS A 65 7.00 -3.49 -26.92
CA LYS A 65 7.24 -4.02 -28.27
C LYS A 65 5.91 -4.31 -28.98
N THR A 66 5.68 -3.64 -30.10
CA THR A 66 4.50 -3.82 -30.96
C THR A 66 4.84 -4.57 -32.25
N GLY A 67 3.85 -5.26 -32.82
CA GLY A 67 3.93 -5.75 -34.19
C GLY A 67 3.97 -4.60 -35.20
N ALA A 68 4.74 -4.74 -36.28
CA ALA A 68 4.79 -3.73 -37.33
C ALA A 68 3.37 -3.39 -37.83
N GLY A 69 2.96 -2.13 -37.68
CA GLY A 69 1.65 -1.64 -38.12
C GLY A 69 0.45 -2.09 -37.28
N THR A 70 0.64 -2.69 -36.10
CA THR A 70 -0.46 -3.12 -35.21
C THR A 70 -0.41 -2.41 -33.87
N THR A 71 -1.57 -2.00 -33.34
CA THR A 71 -1.74 -1.42 -32.00
C THR A 71 -1.66 -2.45 -30.86
N LYS A 72 -1.52 -3.74 -31.18
CA LYS A 72 -1.36 -4.83 -30.21
C LYS A 72 0.11 -5.02 -29.86
N LEU A 73 0.37 -5.15 -28.56
CA LEU A 73 1.66 -5.49 -28.00
C LEU A 73 1.91 -7.00 -28.15
N TYR A 74 3.16 -7.39 -28.38
CA TYR A 74 3.56 -8.81 -28.37
C TYR A 74 3.44 -9.44 -26.97
N GLY A 75 3.52 -8.61 -25.92
CA GLY A 75 3.32 -8.99 -24.52
C GLY A 75 2.27 -8.13 -23.83
N SER A 76 2.10 -8.32 -22.53
CA SER A 76 1.30 -7.42 -21.68
C SER A 76 2.23 -6.56 -20.85
N ILE A 77 1.90 -5.28 -20.66
CA ILE A 77 2.54 -4.45 -19.65
C ILE A 77 2.12 -4.99 -18.28
N THR A 78 3.10 -5.30 -17.44
CA THR A 78 2.87 -5.85 -16.10
C THR A 78 2.93 -4.75 -15.04
N HIS A 79 2.40 -5.03 -13.85
CA HIS A 79 2.53 -4.16 -12.68
C HIS A 79 4.00 -3.82 -12.35
N GLN A 80 4.93 -4.73 -12.66
CA GLN A 80 6.35 -4.50 -12.43
C GLN A 80 6.91 -3.45 -13.39
N ASP A 81 6.53 -3.49 -14.67
CA ASP A 81 6.96 -2.50 -15.66
C ASP A 81 6.47 -1.09 -15.30
N ILE A 82 5.25 -0.97 -14.78
CA ILE A 82 4.69 0.30 -14.29
C ILE A 82 5.47 0.79 -13.06
N ALA A 83 5.78 -0.09 -12.10
CA ALA A 83 6.56 0.27 -10.92
C ALA A 83 7.99 0.74 -11.28
N ASP A 84 8.64 0.05 -12.23
CA ASP A 84 9.97 0.41 -12.71
C ASP A 84 9.96 1.72 -13.50
N ALA A 85 8.92 1.97 -14.31
CA ALA A 85 8.75 3.22 -15.04
C ALA A 85 8.51 4.40 -14.09
N LEU A 86 7.68 4.23 -13.06
CA LEU A 86 7.47 5.21 -11.99
C LEU A 86 8.77 5.56 -11.27
N LEU A 87 9.60 4.56 -10.94
CA LEU A 87 10.88 4.77 -10.29
C LEU A 87 11.87 5.52 -11.19
N LYS A 88 11.90 5.20 -12.49
CA LYS A 88 12.82 5.82 -13.46
C LYS A 88 12.44 7.27 -13.79
N GLN A 89 11.15 7.55 -13.98
CA GLN A 89 10.67 8.86 -14.43
C GLN A 89 10.40 9.83 -13.28
N HIS A 90 9.81 9.34 -12.19
CA HIS A 90 9.33 10.18 -11.09
C HIS A 90 10.11 9.97 -9.79
N HIS A 91 11.02 8.98 -9.75
CA HIS A 91 11.80 8.60 -8.56
C HIS A 91 10.92 8.22 -7.36
N ILE A 92 9.71 7.73 -7.64
CA ILE A 92 8.77 7.25 -6.62
C ILE A 92 8.83 5.73 -6.60
N LYS A 93 9.23 5.16 -5.47
CA LYS A 93 9.27 3.71 -5.28
C LYS A 93 7.90 3.21 -4.84
N VAL A 94 7.22 2.49 -5.72
CA VAL A 94 5.93 1.84 -5.44
C VAL A 94 6.10 0.33 -5.52
N ASP A 95 5.49 -0.41 -4.58
CA ASP A 95 5.45 -1.88 -4.67
C ASP A 95 4.46 -2.30 -5.76
N LYS A 96 4.86 -3.22 -6.64
CA LYS A 96 3.99 -3.82 -7.67
C LYS A 96 2.69 -4.41 -7.12
N ARG A 97 2.65 -4.85 -5.85
CA ARG A 97 1.44 -5.35 -5.17
C ARG A 97 0.42 -4.26 -4.87
N SER A 98 0.88 -3.02 -4.79
CA SER A 98 0.04 -1.84 -4.54
C SER A 98 -0.61 -1.35 -5.83
N ILE A 99 -0.11 -1.76 -7.00
CA ILE A 99 -0.63 -1.35 -8.30
C ILE A 99 -1.74 -2.31 -8.70
N HIS A 100 -2.87 -1.75 -9.10
CA HIS A 100 -4.05 -2.45 -9.56
C HIS A 100 -4.46 -1.91 -10.92
N VAL A 101 -4.47 -2.79 -11.91
CA VAL A 101 -4.95 -2.48 -13.26
C VAL A 101 -6.19 -3.32 -13.49
N SER A 102 -7.29 -2.67 -13.89
CA SER A 102 -8.58 -3.35 -14.12
C SER A 102 -8.51 -4.32 -15.29
N GLU A 103 -7.81 -3.93 -16.36
CA GLU A 103 -7.67 -4.72 -17.58
C GLU A 103 -6.20 -4.92 -17.94
N PRO A 104 -5.78 -6.12 -18.39
CA PRO A 104 -4.43 -6.34 -18.86
C PRO A 104 -4.10 -5.44 -20.05
N ILE A 105 -3.12 -4.57 -19.89
CA ILE A 105 -2.65 -3.65 -20.93
C ILE A 105 -1.94 -4.44 -22.03
N LYS A 106 -2.64 -4.66 -23.15
CA LYS A 106 -2.15 -5.41 -24.34
C LYS A 106 -2.13 -4.56 -25.62
N SER A 107 -2.43 -3.28 -25.51
CA SER A 107 -2.44 -2.35 -26.63
C SER A 107 -1.71 -1.06 -26.29
N THR A 108 -1.16 -0.42 -27.32
CA THR A 108 -0.67 0.95 -27.21
C THR A 108 -1.82 1.93 -26.97
N GLY A 109 -1.54 3.04 -26.29
CA GLY A 109 -2.53 4.04 -25.91
C GLY A 109 -2.50 4.36 -24.42
N THR A 110 -3.50 5.13 -24.00
CA THR A 110 -3.63 5.63 -22.63
C THR A 110 -4.52 4.69 -21.83
N HIS A 111 -4.04 4.25 -20.68
CA HIS A 111 -4.73 3.36 -19.75
C HIS A 111 -4.72 3.97 -18.35
N GLU A 112 -5.68 3.60 -17.50
CA GLU A 112 -5.71 4.03 -16.10
C GLU A 112 -5.26 2.90 -15.18
N ALA A 113 -4.41 3.21 -14.20
CA ALA A 113 -3.98 2.28 -13.17
C ALA A 113 -4.22 2.88 -11.78
N SER A 114 -4.78 2.11 -10.86
CA SER A 114 -5.01 2.52 -9.48
C SER A 114 -3.88 2.02 -8.59
N ILE A 115 -3.28 2.90 -7.80
CA ILE A 115 -2.21 2.59 -6.85
C ILE A 115 -2.76 2.76 -5.44
N ARG A 116 -2.83 1.65 -4.69
CA ARG A 116 -3.24 1.63 -3.28
C ARG A 116 -2.01 1.69 -2.38
N LEU A 117 -1.69 2.88 -1.87
CA LEU A 117 -0.52 3.12 -1.00
C LEU A 117 -0.78 2.70 0.45
N HIS A 118 -2.00 2.91 0.93
CA HIS A 118 -2.44 2.52 2.27
C HIS A 118 -3.91 2.05 2.24
N HIS A 119 -4.41 1.47 3.33
CA HIS A 119 -5.79 0.95 3.43
C HIS A 119 -6.84 1.98 2.97
N ASP A 120 -6.63 3.26 3.28
CA ASP A 120 -7.56 4.36 2.98
C ASP A 120 -7.01 5.36 1.94
N VAL A 121 -5.85 5.08 1.34
CA VAL A 121 -5.19 6.00 0.39
C VAL A 121 -4.95 5.27 -0.94
N SER A 122 -5.74 5.63 -1.94
CA SER A 122 -5.62 5.16 -3.32
C SER A 122 -5.56 6.31 -4.30
N VAL A 123 -4.74 6.20 -5.34
CA VAL A 123 -4.58 7.20 -6.40
C VAL A 123 -4.64 6.55 -7.76
N THR A 124 -5.36 7.17 -8.68
CA THR A 124 -5.38 6.78 -10.09
C THR A 124 -4.30 7.54 -10.85
N ILE A 125 -3.50 6.82 -11.61
CA ILE A 125 -2.49 7.37 -12.51
C ILE A 125 -2.79 7.00 -13.96
N THR A 126 -2.27 7.82 -14.87
CA THR A 126 -2.41 7.59 -16.31
C THR A 126 -1.16 6.89 -16.83
N VAL A 127 -1.33 5.74 -17.47
CA VAL A 127 -0.25 4.94 -18.07
C VAL A 127 -0.33 5.09 -19.58
N GLU A 128 0.65 5.75 -20.17
CA GLU A 128 0.78 5.92 -21.61
C GLU A 128 1.70 4.85 -22.18
N VAL A 129 1.17 4.00 -23.06
CA VAL A 129 1.94 2.93 -23.66
C VAL A 129 2.33 3.31 -25.07
N VAL A 130 3.62 3.47 -25.29
CA VAL A 130 4.21 3.81 -26.59
C VAL A 130 4.93 2.60 -27.18
N ALA A 131 4.87 2.50 -28.50
CA ALA A 131 5.67 1.51 -29.24
C ALA A 131 7.17 1.81 -29.06
N GLU A 132 7.94 0.77 -28.76
CA GLU A 132 9.41 0.83 -28.85
C GLU A 132 9.88 0.91 -30.31
#